data_AF-A0A076EV61-F1
#
_entry.id   AF-A0A076EV61-F1
#
_cell.length_a   1.000
_cell.length_b   1.000
_cell.length_c   1.000
_cell.angle_alpha   90.00
_cell.angle_beta   90.00
_cell.angle_gamma   90.00
#
_symmetry.space_group_name_H-M   'P 1'
#
loop_
_entity.id
_entity.type
_entity.pdbx_description
1 polymer ?
#
loop_
_entity_poly.entity_id
_entity_poly.type
_entity_poly.pdbx_seq_one_letter_code
_entity_poly.pdbx_strand_id
1 'polypeptide(L)'
;MADPRPLDITFTARLGKVRPGDTWTCVQLPDSAQIFGTRGLVKVAGTIDAHPFTGAFMALGDGTHKLPVAAAIRKAIGKNDGDDIEVHLTERLN
;
A
#
# COMPACT_ATOMS: atom_id res chain seq x y z
N MET A 1 4.95 6.38 23.54
CA MET A 1 5.24 5.70 22.26
C MET A 1 3.98 4.91 21.93
N ALA A 2 3.35 5.17 20.78
CA ALA A 2 2.10 4.51 20.45
C ALA A 2 2.41 3.16 19.81
N ASP A 3 1.85 2.08 20.37
CA ASP A 3 2.10 0.72 19.91
C ASP A 3 1.49 0.48 18.52
N PRO A 4 2.06 -0.43 17.70
CA PRO A 4 1.43 -0.89 16.48
C PRO A 4 0.00 -1.36 16.76
N ARG A 5 -0.93 -0.97 15.89
CA ARG A 5 -2.33 -1.41 15.99
C ARG A 5 -2.56 -2.53 14.98
N PRO A 6 -3.22 -3.63 15.37
CA PRO A 6 -3.53 -4.70 14.44
C PRO A 6 -4.44 -4.20 13.32
N LEU A 7 -4.19 -4.69 12.11
CA LEU A 7 -5.03 -4.57 10.92
C LEU A 7 -5.27 -5.96 10.36
N ASP A 8 -6.39 -6.12 9.67
CA ASP A 8 -6.66 -7.32 8.87
C ASP A 8 -7.43 -6.90 7.62
N ILE A 9 -6.68 -6.39 6.64
CA ILE A 9 -7.23 -5.86 5.39
C ILE A 9 -6.49 -6.52 4.25
N THR A 10 -7.21 -7.28 3.43
CA THR A 10 -6.69 -7.89 2.21
C THR A 10 -7.38 -7.30 1.00
N PHE A 11 -6.60 -6.94 -0.01
CA PHE A 11 -7.14 -6.46 -1.28
C PHE A 11 -6.20 -6.78 -2.43
N THR A 12 -6.77 -6.93 -3.62
CA THR A 12 -6.03 -7.03 -4.88
C THR A 12 -5.92 -5.64 -5.50
N ALA A 13 -4.74 -5.31 -6.01
CA ALA A 13 -4.53 -4.06 -6.73
C ALA A 13 -3.50 -4.22 -7.84
N ARG A 14 -3.69 -3.42 -8.89
CA ARG A 14 -2.79 -3.37 -10.03
C ARG A 14 -1.59 -2.47 -9.75
N LEU A 15 -0.39 -2.99 -9.99
CA LEU A 15 0.83 -2.21 -9.97
C LEU A 15 0.81 -1.19 -11.11
N GLY A 16 1.04 0.08 -10.79
CA GLY A 16 1.00 1.12 -11.80
C GLY A 16 1.42 2.50 -11.31
N LYS A 17 1.41 3.45 -12.25
CA LYS A 17 1.40 4.88 -11.93
C LYS A 17 -0.01 5.27 -11.53
N VAL A 18 -0.21 5.62 -10.26
CA VAL A 18 -1.55 5.97 -9.75
C VAL A 18 -1.96 7.37 -10.22
N ARG A 19 -1.00 8.27 -10.42
CA ARG A 19 -1.24 9.59 -11.01
C ARG A 19 -0.30 9.90 -12.18
N PRO A 20 -0.73 10.75 -13.13
CA PRO A 20 0.17 11.31 -14.14
C PRO A 20 1.37 11.99 -13.47
N GLY A 21 2.58 11.64 -13.92
CA GLY A 21 3.84 12.16 -13.36
C GLY A 21 4.43 11.35 -12.21
N ASP A 22 3.77 10.29 -11.73
CA ASP A 22 4.35 9.43 -10.69
C ASP A 22 5.63 8.74 -11.19
N THR A 23 6.70 8.81 -10.42
CA THR A 23 7.98 8.14 -10.72
C THR A 23 8.09 6.75 -10.11
N TRP A 24 7.21 6.40 -9.16
CA TRP A 24 7.17 5.11 -8.49
C TRP A 24 6.02 4.23 -9.00
N THR A 25 6.24 2.92 -9.06
CA THR A 25 5.16 1.94 -9.23
C THR A 25 4.50 1.74 -7.88
N CYS A 26 3.19 1.93 -7.85
CA CYS A 26 2.40 1.92 -6.63
C CYS A 26 1.17 1.03 -6.82
N VAL A 27 0.49 0.74 -5.73
CA VAL A 27 -0.91 0.32 -5.73
C VAL A 27 -1.78 1.38 -5.10
N GLN A 28 -3.07 1.38 -5.42
CA GLN A 28 -4.06 2.27 -4.82
C GLN A 28 -5.07 1.44 -4.04
N LEU A 29 -5.48 1.93 -2.87
CA LEU A 29 -6.58 1.35 -2.10
C LEU A 29 -7.79 2.29 -2.19
N PRO A 30 -8.87 1.91 -2.89
CA PRO A 30 -10.13 2.64 -2.90
C PRO A 30 -10.68 2.85 -1.49
N ASP A 31 -11.38 3.96 -1.24
CA ASP A 31 -12.00 4.33 0.05
C ASP A 31 -11.05 4.31 1.27
N SER A 32 -9.74 4.29 1.03
CA SER A 32 -8.73 4.16 2.08
C SER A 32 -8.81 5.27 3.13
N ALA A 33 -9.27 6.47 2.80
CA ALA A 33 -9.46 7.51 3.82
C ALA A 33 -10.55 7.16 4.84
N GLN A 34 -11.61 6.46 4.40
CA GLN A 34 -12.64 5.94 5.29
C GLN A 34 -12.12 4.72 6.06
N ILE A 35 -11.49 3.77 5.36
CA ILE A 35 -10.93 2.54 5.96
C ILE A 35 -9.91 2.88 7.06
N PHE A 36 -9.00 3.82 6.81
CA PHE A 36 -7.99 4.23 7.78
C PHE A 36 -8.47 5.30 8.77
N GLY A 37 -9.67 5.86 8.57
CA GLY A 37 -10.21 6.96 9.37
C GLY A 37 -9.37 8.24 9.32
N THR A 38 -8.60 8.45 8.25
CA THR A 38 -7.73 9.62 8.11
C THR A 38 -7.48 9.97 6.64
N ARG A 39 -7.18 11.24 6.37
CA ARG A 39 -6.71 11.73 5.06
C ARG A 39 -5.20 12.03 5.09
N GLY A 40 -4.47 11.50 6.07
CA GLY A 40 -3.04 11.69 6.26
C GLY A 40 -2.22 10.44 5.91
N LEU A 41 -0.91 10.50 6.15
CA LEU A 41 0.00 9.37 5.95
C LEU A 41 -0.38 8.20 6.88
N VAL A 42 -0.39 6.98 6.35
CA VAL A 42 -0.65 5.75 7.13
C VAL A 42 0.51 4.78 6.94
N LYS A 43 1.34 4.61 7.98
CA LYS A 43 2.42 3.61 7.99
C LYS A 43 1.83 2.24 8.31
N VAL A 44 2.28 1.22 7.58
CA VAL A 44 1.75 -0.14 7.68
C VAL A 44 2.84 -1.19 7.55
N ALA A 45 2.57 -2.37 8.09
CA ALA A 45 3.30 -3.60 7.80
C ALA A 45 2.32 -4.68 7.31
N GLY A 46 2.86 -5.68 6.61
CA GLY A 46 2.05 -6.77 6.06
C GLY A 46 2.81 -7.59 5.03
N THR A 47 2.08 -8.17 4.07
CA THR A 47 2.64 -8.90 2.93
C THR A 47 2.10 -8.40 1.60
N ILE A 48 2.92 -8.57 0.55
CA ILE A 48 2.56 -8.42 -0.86
C ILE A 48 2.86 -9.74 -1.54
N ASP A 49 1.85 -10.44 -2.04
CA ASP A 49 1.96 -11.81 -2.57
C ASP A 49 2.79 -12.72 -1.65
N ALA A 50 2.43 -12.75 -0.36
CA ALA A 50 3.12 -13.46 0.72
C ALA A 50 4.56 -12.98 1.04
N HIS A 51 5.09 -11.98 0.34
CA HIS A 51 6.39 -11.38 0.66
C HIS A 51 6.25 -10.27 1.70
N PRO A 52 6.97 -10.30 2.84
CA PRO A 52 6.82 -9.31 3.90
C PRO A 52 7.24 -7.91 3.45
N PHE A 53 6.55 -6.89 3.95
CA PHE A 53 6.91 -5.50 3.70
C PHE A 53 6.58 -4.58 4.87
N THR A 54 7.21 -3.41 4.87
CA THR A 54 6.82 -2.25 5.66
C THR A 54 6.80 -1.04 4.74
N GLY A 55 5.74 -0.23 4.82
CA GLY A 55 5.54 0.88 3.90
C GLY A 55 4.59 1.94 4.44
N ALA A 56 4.26 2.91 3.61
CA ALA A 56 3.30 3.94 3.97
C ALA A 56 2.37 4.29 2.80
N PHE A 57 1.08 4.33 3.10
CA PHE A 57 0.05 4.88 2.24
C PHE A 57 0.12 6.40 2.27
N MET A 58 0.33 7.02 1.11
CA MET A 58 0.35 8.46 0.91
C MET A 58 -1.03 8.92 0.43
N ALA A 59 -1.64 9.84 1.17
CA ALA A 59 -2.93 10.42 0.80
C ALA A 59 -2.82 11.20 -0.51
N LEU A 60 -3.82 11.01 -1.39
CA LEU A 60 -3.87 11.65 -2.71
C LEU A 60 -4.75 12.91 -2.73
N GLY A 61 -5.50 13.18 -1.65
CA GLY A 61 -6.36 14.35 -1.52
C GLY A 61 -7.77 14.19 -2.12
N ASP A 62 -8.05 13.05 -2.77
CA ASP A 62 -9.35 12.68 -3.35
C ASP A 62 -10.11 11.64 -2.50
N GLY A 63 -9.64 11.34 -1.29
CA GLY A 63 -10.19 10.28 -0.43
C GLY A 63 -9.49 8.93 -0.58
N THR A 64 -8.52 8.82 -1.50
CA THR A 64 -7.72 7.62 -1.67
C THR A 64 -6.27 7.82 -1.24
N HIS A 65 -5.54 6.71 -1.12
CA HIS A 65 -4.12 6.65 -0.84
C HIS A 65 -3.43 5.74 -1.85
N LYS A 66 -2.16 6.01 -2.12
CA LYS A 66 -1.27 5.10 -2.84
C LYS A 66 -0.19 4.53 -1.93
N LEU A 67 0.21 3.30 -2.18
CA LEU A 67 1.33 2.63 -1.54
C LEU A 67 2.42 2.37 -2.58
N PRO A 68 3.57 3.07 -2.50
CA PRO A 68 4.72 2.75 -3.34
C PRO A 68 5.23 1.34 -3.05
N VAL A 69 5.45 0.55 -4.11
CA VAL A 69 5.97 -0.82 -3.99
C VAL A 69 7.44 -0.82 -4.41
N ALA A 70 8.31 -1.07 -3.43
CA ALA A 70 9.75 -1.06 -3.62
C ALA A 70 10.17 -2.03 -4.74
N ALA A 71 11.19 -1.64 -5.52
CA ALA A 71 11.69 -2.47 -6.61
C ALA A 71 12.20 -3.85 -6.12
N ALA A 72 12.76 -3.91 -4.90
CA ALA A 72 13.19 -5.17 -4.30
C ALA A 72 12.02 -6.14 -4.06
N ILE A 73 10.88 -5.66 -3.58
CA ILE A 73 9.68 -6.47 -3.38
C ILE A 73 9.15 -6.96 -4.72
N ARG A 74 8.97 -6.05 -5.69
CA ARG A 74 8.56 -6.40 -7.06
C ARG A 74 9.43 -7.48 -7.69
N LYS A 75 10.76 -7.35 -7.54
CA LYS A 75 11.71 -8.36 -8.00
C LYS A 75 11.56 -9.69 -7.26
N ALA A 76 11.34 -9.66 -5.94
CA ALA A 76 11.18 -10.87 -5.13
C ALA A 76 9.91 -11.65 -5.46
N ILE A 77 8.82 -10.95 -5.79
CA ILE A 77 7.53 -11.57 -6.17
C ILE A 77 7.42 -11.83 -7.68
N GLY A 78 8.40 -11.38 -8.48
CA GLY A 78 8.40 -11.56 -9.93
C GLY A 78 7.34 -10.76 -10.69
N LYS A 79 6.87 -9.63 -10.14
CA LYS A 79 5.80 -8.79 -10.74
C LYS A 79 6.24 -7.36 -10.96
N ASN A 80 5.69 -6.72 -11.98
CA ASN A 80 6.05 -5.40 -12.47
C ASN A 80 4.82 -4.52 -12.76
N ASP A 81 5.06 -3.34 -13.34
CA ASP A 81 4.00 -2.43 -13.78
C ASP A 81 3.01 -3.15 -14.70
N GLY A 82 1.72 -3.04 -14.38
CA GLY A 82 0.64 -3.71 -15.10
C GLY A 82 0.18 -5.03 -14.48
N ASP A 83 0.91 -5.63 -13.55
CA ASP A 83 0.53 -6.87 -12.87
C ASP A 83 -0.35 -6.63 -11.64
N ASP A 84 -1.26 -7.56 -11.34
CA ASP A 84 -2.05 -7.55 -10.12
C ASP A 84 -1.31 -8.24 -8.97
N ILE A 85 -1.37 -7.65 -7.79
CA ILE A 85 -0.79 -8.19 -6.54
C ILE A 85 -1.87 -8.29 -5.47
N GLU A 86 -1.74 -9.26 -4.58
CA GLU A 86 -2.49 -9.28 -3.32
C GLU A 86 -1.68 -8.56 -2.24
N VAL A 87 -2.33 -7.64 -1.53
CA VAL A 87 -1.76 -6.95 -0.37
C VAL A 87 -2.56 -7.35 0.85
N HIS A 88 -1.89 -7.86 1.87
CA HIS A 88 -2.47 -8.13 3.19
C HIS A 88 -1.80 -7.23 4.23
N LEU A 89 -2.57 -6.33 4.84
CA LEU A 89 -2.10 -5.44 5.90
C LEU A 89 -2.36 -6.08 7.26
N THR A 90 -1.29 -6.24 8.05
CA THR A 90 -1.35 -6.87 9.37
C THR A 90 -1.29 -5.87 10.50
N GLU A 91 -0.63 -4.72 10.30
CA GLU A 91 -0.42 -3.73 11.35
C GLU A 91 -0.38 -2.31 10.79
N ARG A 92 -0.95 -1.36 11.56
CA ARG A 92 -0.72 0.07 11.41
C ARG A 92 0.35 0.51 12.40
N LEU A 93 1.40 1.10 11.87
CA LEU A 93 2.51 1.64 12.65
C LEU A 93 2.19 3.10 13.01
N ASN A 94 2.33 3.47 14.28
CA ASN A 94 2.08 4.82 14.77
C ASN A 94 3.38 5.65 14.84
#